data_AF-A0A3P6TN46-F1
#
_entry.id   AF-A0A3P6TN46-F1
#
_cell.length_a   1.000
_cell.length_b   1.000
_cell.length_c   1.000
_cell.angle_alpha   90.00
_cell.angle_beta   90.00
_cell.angle_gamma   90.00
#
_symmetry.space_group_name_H-M   'P 1'
#
loop_
_entity.id
_entity.type
_entity.pdbx_description
1 polymer ?
#
loop_
_entity_poly.entity_id
_entity_poly.type
_entity_poly.pdbx_seq_one_letter_code
_entity_poly.pdbx_strand_id
1 'polypeptide(L)'
;MPTFVDSDEEEEEESWQEWQEDNIDVEQTRVVCLFCEETADHAAPLLGHIKNVHNFDILGVIEKEKLDVYERVQMINYIRKENYNARCFVCGKADLGSLQKLRQHYADNDHLSKGLPDKSVWCTEENLVPIFDNDHLTWMLESYIDEREVSTQIEETTTVFGNIREYLLKQSEVNSVEGVIAEDLPELHDGALADFNLYESLK
;
A
#
# COMPACT_ATOMS: atom_id res chain seq x y z
N MET A 1 2.30 -61.91 -21.47
CA MET A 1 3.14 -60.69 -21.36
C MET A 1 2.30 -59.55 -21.89
N PRO A 2 1.82 -58.62 -21.05
CA PRO A 2 1.30 -57.36 -21.54
C PRO A 2 2.48 -56.46 -21.88
N THR A 3 2.41 -55.83 -23.05
CA THR A 3 3.34 -54.80 -23.53
C THR A 3 3.15 -53.53 -22.69
N PHE A 4 4.25 -53.02 -22.15
CA PHE A 4 4.33 -51.69 -21.56
C PHE A 4 4.04 -50.67 -22.65
N VAL A 5 3.02 -49.85 -22.44
CA VAL A 5 2.74 -48.67 -23.24
C VAL A 5 3.46 -47.55 -22.52
N ASP A 6 4.59 -47.11 -23.05
CA ASP A 6 5.25 -45.90 -22.57
C ASP A 6 4.30 -44.73 -22.89
N SER A 7 3.69 -44.19 -21.85
CA SER A 7 2.80 -43.04 -21.91
C SER A 7 3.68 -41.80 -22.03
N ASP A 8 3.92 -41.38 -23.27
CA ASP A 8 4.63 -40.14 -23.63
C ASP A 8 3.69 -38.93 -23.46
N GLU A 9 3.21 -38.71 -22.22
CA GLU A 9 2.38 -37.57 -21.82
C GLU A 9 3.02 -36.88 -20.60
N GLU A 10 4.28 -36.46 -20.74
CA GLU A 10 4.94 -35.51 -19.81
C GLU A 10 5.48 -34.31 -20.60
N GLU A 11 4.59 -33.62 -21.31
CA GLU A 11 4.78 -32.21 -21.70
C GLU A 11 3.48 -31.45 -21.40
N GLU A 12 2.98 -31.54 -20.15
CA GLU A 12 2.21 -30.43 -19.61
C GLU A 12 3.18 -29.28 -19.40
N GLU A 13 3.38 -28.49 -20.45
CA GLU A 13 4.00 -27.17 -20.39
C GLU A 13 3.39 -26.43 -19.19
N GLU A 14 4.20 -26.22 -18.15
CA GLU A 14 3.93 -25.29 -17.05
C GLU A 14 3.88 -23.86 -17.60
N SER A 15 2.84 -23.57 -18.36
CA SER A 15 2.47 -22.23 -18.77
C SER A 15 1.91 -21.54 -17.53
N TRP A 16 2.81 -20.91 -16.78
CA TRP A 16 2.45 -19.93 -15.77
C TRP A 16 1.56 -18.89 -16.45
N GLN A 17 0.25 -19.00 -16.23
CA GLN A 17 -0.70 -18.01 -16.71
C GLN A 17 -0.34 -16.70 -16.01
N GLU A 18 0.13 -15.74 -16.80
CA GLU A 18 0.40 -14.38 -16.36
C GLU A 18 -0.89 -13.84 -15.70
N TRP A 19 -0.81 -13.57 -14.40
CA TRP A 19 -1.94 -13.08 -13.63
C TRP A 19 -2.39 -11.76 -14.25
N GLN A 20 -3.56 -11.75 -14.88
CA GLN A 20 -4.12 -10.53 -15.45
C GLN A 20 -4.63 -9.64 -14.31
N GLU A 21 -3.76 -8.73 -13.85
CA GLU A 21 -4.10 -7.70 -12.84
C GLU A 21 -5.30 -6.84 -13.26
N ASP A 22 -5.57 -6.74 -14.56
CA ASP A 22 -6.69 -5.99 -15.16
C ASP A 22 -8.09 -6.56 -14.86
N ASN A 23 -8.20 -7.76 -14.26
CA ASN A 23 -9.50 -8.36 -13.90
C ASN A 23 -9.91 -8.11 -12.44
N ILE A 24 -9.16 -7.32 -11.68
CA ILE A 24 -9.63 -6.80 -10.39
C ILE A 24 -10.61 -5.67 -10.72
N ASP A 25 -11.93 -5.96 -10.69
CA ASP A 25 -12.94 -4.91 -10.79
C ASP A 25 -12.60 -3.83 -9.75
N VAL A 26 -12.50 -2.59 -10.20
CA VAL A 26 -12.30 -1.39 -9.37
C VAL A 26 -13.36 -1.25 -8.27
N GLU A 27 -14.51 -1.93 -8.39
CA GLU A 27 -15.53 -1.99 -7.34
C GLU A 27 -15.20 -2.98 -6.20
N GLN A 28 -14.27 -3.91 -6.41
CA GLN A 28 -13.87 -4.93 -5.43
C GLN A 28 -12.85 -4.41 -4.40
N THR A 29 -12.18 -3.28 -4.65
CA THR A 29 -11.16 -2.72 -3.73
C THR A 29 -11.72 -1.74 -2.69
N ARG A 30 -13.04 -1.55 -2.65
CA ARG A 30 -13.70 -0.61 -1.73
C ARG A 30 -13.64 -1.13 -0.29
N VAL A 31 -13.20 -0.27 0.61
CA VAL A 31 -13.01 -0.61 2.04
C VAL A 31 -13.99 0.15 2.92
N VAL A 32 -14.56 -0.55 3.91
CA VAL A 32 -15.44 0.05 4.93
C VAL A 32 -14.63 0.62 6.10
N CYS A 33 -15.05 1.78 6.59
CA CYS A 33 -14.52 2.40 7.80
C CYS A 33 -14.56 1.45 9.01
N LEU A 34 -13.59 1.60 9.92
CA LEU A 34 -13.53 0.83 11.16
C LEU A 34 -14.74 1.08 12.08
N PHE A 35 -15.33 2.29 12.06
CA PHE A 35 -16.29 2.74 13.07
C PHE A 35 -17.68 3.06 12.52
N CYS A 36 -17.82 3.24 11.21
CA CYS A 36 -19.08 3.57 10.56
C CYS A 36 -19.31 2.82 9.24
N GLU A 37 -20.41 3.14 8.55
CA GLU A 37 -20.79 2.53 7.25
C GLU A 37 -20.17 3.25 6.05
N GLU A 38 -19.42 4.32 6.27
CA GLU A 38 -18.70 5.00 5.19
C GLU A 38 -17.63 4.10 4.60
N THR A 39 -17.34 4.35 3.34
CA THR A 39 -16.43 3.52 2.54
C THR A 39 -15.57 4.41 1.67
N ALA A 40 -14.39 3.94 1.31
CA ALA A 40 -13.58 4.60 0.31
C ALA A 40 -12.82 3.60 -0.57
N ASP A 41 -12.44 4.08 -1.74
CA ASP A 41 -11.66 3.31 -2.72
C ASP A 41 -10.14 3.50 -2.54
N HIS A 42 -9.74 4.47 -1.70
CA HIS A 42 -8.34 4.85 -1.49
C HIS A 42 -8.04 5.09 0.01
N ALA A 43 -6.80 4.88 0.44
CA ALA A 43 -6.40 5.02 1.84
C ALA A 43 -6.52 6.46 2.33
N ALA A 44 -6.00 7.44 1.58
CA ALA A 44 -5.97 8.85 1.98
C ALA A 44 -7.34 9.40 2.43
N PRO A 45 -8.44 9.27 1.63
CA PRO A 45 -9.76 9.74 2.07
C PRO A 45 -10.31 8.95 3.27
N LEU A 46 -10.05 7.65 3.36
CA LEU A 46 -10.49 6.83 4.48
C LEU A 46 -9.79 7.22 5.79
N LEU A 47 -8.47 7.37 5.74
CA LEU A 47 -7.66 7.80 6.88
C LEU A 47 -8.06 9.21 7.34
N GLY A 48 -8.29 10.12 6.38
CA GLY A 48 -8.83 11.45 6.66
C GLY A 48 -10.21 11.39 7.31
N HIS A 49 -11.11 10.52 6.83
CA HIS A 49 -12.43 10.31 7.42
C HIS A 49 -12.33 9.81 8.87
N ILE A 50 -11.54 8.76 9.11
CA ILE A 50 -11.35 8.18 10.45
C ILE A 50 -10.77 9.22 11.42
N LYS A 51 -9.82 10.03 10.94
CA LYS A 51 -9.23 11.10 11.75
C LYS A 51 -10.21 12.24 12.06
N ASN A 52 -10.96 12.73 11.06
CA ASN A 52 -11.77 13.92 11.21
C ASN A 52 -13.17 13.67 11.80
N VAL A 53 -13.77 12.51 11.50
CA VAL A 53 -15.13 12.15 11.95
C VAL A 53 -15.07 11.37 13.26
N HIS A 54 -14.08 10.49 13.42
CA HIS A 54 -13.98 9.60 14.57
C HIS A 54 -12.89 10.00 15.57
N ASN A 55 -12.14 11.09 15.31
CA ASN A 55 -11.03 11.56 16.16
C ASN A 55 -10.03 10.46 16.50
N PHE A 56 -9.81 9.54 15.56
CA PHE A 56 -8.88 8.42 15.70
C PHE A 56 -7.80 8.52 14.62
N ASP A 57 -6.55 8.78 15.02
CA ASP A 57 -5.44 8.94 14.08
C ASP A 57 -4.65 7.64 13.94
N ILE A 58 -4.99 6.83 12.92
CA ILE A 58 -4.31 5.55 12.65
C ILE A 58 -2.80 5.76 12.46
N LEU A 59 -2.41 6.74 11.65
CA LEU A 59 -1.00 7.01 11.36
C LEU A 59 -0.28 7.50 12.61
N GLY A 60 -0.91 8.38 13.39
CA GLY A 60 -0.38 8.84 14.68
C GLY A 60 -0.18 7.70 15.69
N VAL A 61 -1.08 6.71 15.72
CA VAL A 61 -0.93 5.52 16.57
C VAL A 61 0.24 4.65 16.10
N ILE A 62 0.37 4.41 14.80
CA ILE A 62 1.47 3.63 14.21
C ILE A 62 2.83 4.27 14.54
N GLU A 63 2.95 5.58 14.35
CA GLU A 63 4.18 6.32 14.65
C GLU A 63 4.51 6.33 16.15
N LYS A 64 3.50 6.54 17.01
CA LYS A 64 3.67 6.60 18.46
C LYS A 64 4.14 5.28 19.05
N GLU A 65 3.50 4.18 18.66
CA GLU A 65 3.76 2.85 19.20
C GLU A 65 4.83 2.08 18.39
N LYS A 66 5.31 2.67 17.29
CA LYS A 66 6.30 2.10 16.35
C LYS A 66 5.90 0.72 15.84
N LEU A 67 4.69 0.63 15.32
CA LEU A 67 4.10 -0.64 14.90
C LEU A 67 4.75 -1.16 13.62
N ASP A 68 5.17 -2.43 13.65
CA ASP A 68 5.56 -3.16 12.44
C ASP A 68 4.33 -3.56 11.59
N VAL A 69 4.57 -4.12 10.41
CA VAL A 69 3.50 -4.50 9.46
C VAL A 69 2.50 -5.49 10.09
N TYR A 70 2.98 -6.47 10.84
CA TYR A 70 2.11 -7.48 11.46
C TYR A 70 1.32 -6.90 12.62
N GLU A 71 1.93 -6.02 13.40
CA GLU A 71 1.27 -5.30 14.49
C GLU A 71 0.18 -4.35 13.96
N ARG A 72 0.40 -3.71 12.80
CA ARG A 72 -0.64 -2.94 12.10
C ARG A 72 -1.82 -3.83 11.69
N VAL A 73 -1.55 -5.01 11.14
CA VAL A 73 -2.59 -6.01 10.78
C VAL A 73 -3.39 -6.40 12.02
N GLN A 74 -2.70 -6.77 13.11
CA GLN A 74 -3.33 -7.17 14.37
C GLN A 74 -4.20 -6.06 14.96
N MET A 75 -3.71 -4.82 14.97
CA MET A 75 -4.46 -3.65 15.44
C MET A 75 -5.76 -3.48 14.65
N ILE A 76 -5.70 -3.50 13.32
CA ILE A 76 -6.89 -3.32 12.46
C ILE A 76 -7.91 -4.42 12.70
N ASN A 77 -7.46 -5.68 12.67
CA ASN A 77 -8.32 -6.83 12.84
C ASN A 77 -8.93 -6.89 14.24
N TYR A 78 -8.17 -6.51 15.27
CA TYR A 78 -8.68 -6.39 16.62
C TYR A 78 -9.82 -5.38 16.71
N ILE A 79 -9.63 -4.15 16.22
CA ILE A 79 -10.67 -3.12 16.23
C ILE A 79 -11.92 -3.61 15.50
N ARG A 80 -11.75 -4.25 14.34
CA ARG A 80 -12.85 -4.81 13.56
C ARG A 80 -13.60 -5.91 14.29
N LYS A 81 -12.88 -6.86 14.90
CA LYS A 81 -13.44 -7.96 15.70
C LYS A 81 -14.25 -7.43 16.88
N GLU A 82 -13.72 -6.44 17.59
CA GLU A 82 -14.41 -5.82 18.72
C GLU A 82 -15.68 -5.09 18.28
N ASN A 83 -15.60 -4.29 17.22
CA ASN A 83 -16.74 -3.56 16.69
C ASN A 83 -17.82 -4.49 16.13
N TYR A 84 -17.43 -5.57 15.43
CA TYR A 84 -18.35 -6.59 14.93
C TYR A 84 -19.12 -7.27 16.07
N ASN A 85 -18.44 -7.55 17.19
CA ASN A 85 -19.05 -8.14 18.38
C ASN A 85 -19.78 -7.12 19.28
N ALA A 86 -19.97 -5.88 18.83
CA ALA A 86 -20.53 -4.78 19.62
C ALA A 86 -19.84 -4.59 20.98
N ARG A 87 -18.52 -4.82 21.04
CA ARG A 87 -17.67 -4.64 22.21
C ARG A 87 -16.76 -3.43 22.02
N CYS A 88 -16.59 -2.64 23.08
CA CYS A 88 -15.66 -1.52 23.07
C CYS A 88 -14.22 -2.03 23.17
N PHE A 89 -13.40 -1.77 22.15
CA PHE A 89 -11.99 -2.19 22.13
C PHE A 89 -11.13 -1.47 23.18
N VAL A 90 -11.57 -0.34 23.73
CA VAL A 90 -10.79 0.44 24.71
C VAL A 90 -11.02 -0.04 26.14
N CYS A 91 -12.29 -0.22 26.53
CA CYS A 91 -12.66 -0.56 27.92
C CYS A 91 -13.21 -1.98 28.09
N GLY A 92 -13.36 -2.74 27.01
CA GLY A 92 -13.87 -4.13 27.03
C GLY A 92 -15.38 -4.25 27.28
N LYS A 93 -16.11 -3.13 27.32
CA LYS A 93 -17.55 -3.12 27.60
C LYS A 93 -18.33 -3.83 26.48
N ALA A 94 -19.06 -4.90 26.82
CA ALA A 94 -19.75 -5.78 25.86
C ALA A 94 -21.29 -5.74 25.95
N ASP A 95 -21.86 -5.03 26.94
CA ASP A 95 -23.31 -4.87 27.18
C ASP A 95 -23.97 -3.82 26.26
N LEU A 96 -23.33 -3.49 25.14
CA LEU A 96 -23.80 -2.43 24.24
C LEU A 96 -24.87 -2.96 23.28
N GLY A 97 -24.87 -4.25 22.94
CA GLY A 97 -25.97 -4.96 22.26
C GLY A 97 -26.25 -4.56 20.80
N SER A 98 -25.80 -3.39 20.32
CA SER A 98 -25.82 -3.01 18.91
C SER A 98 -24.68 -2.07 18.56
N LEU A 99 -24.33 -2.04 17.28
CA LEU A 99 -23.26 -1.18 16.76
C LEU A 99 -23.60 0.32 16.93
N GLN A 100 -24.88 0.69 16.84
CA GLN A 100 -25.31 2.07 17.08
C GLN A 100 -25.08 2.50 18.55
N LYS A 101 -25.34 1.61 19.51
CA LYS A 101 -25.04 1.86 20.93
C LYS A 101 -23.55 1.88 21.21
N LEU A 102 -22.76 1.08 20.48
CA LEU A 102 -21.31 1.16 20.54
C LEU A 102 -20.78 2.50 20.02
N ARG A 103 -21.32 3.01 18.90
CA ARG A 103 -21.01 4.35 18.39
C ARG A 103 -21.37 5.45 19.40
N GLN A 104 -22.53 5.37 20.04
CA GLN A 104 -22.91 6.29 21.13
C GLN A 104 -21.94 6.20 22.30
N HIS A 105 -21.56 4.99 22.72
CA HIS A 105 -20.61 4.78 23.79
C HIS A 105 -19.24 5.41 23.50
N TYR A 106 -18.75 5.31 22.25
CA TYR A 106 -17.53 5.98 21.83
C TYR A 106 -17.62 7.50 21.97
N ALA A 107 -18.74 8.10 21.56
CA ALA A 107 -18.97 9.54 21.66
C ALA A 107 -19.11 10.01 23.12
N ASP A 108 -19.86 9.30 23.96
CA ASP A 108 -20.15 9.71 25.33
C ASP A 108 -18.91 9.66 26.26
N ASN A 109 -17.97 8.75 25.98
CA ASN A 109 -16.82 8.48 26.85
C ASN A 109 -15.48 8.96 26.27
N ASP A 110 -15.53 9.54 25.07
CA ASP A 110 -14.37 9.99 24.30
C ASP A 110 -13.27 8.90 24.21
N HIS A 111 -13.69 7.67 23.91
CA HIS A 111 -12.79 6.51 23.92
C HIS A 111 -11.85 6.48 22.73
N LEU A 112 -12.29 6.95 21.57
CA LEU A 112 -11.47 6.93 20.35
C LEU A 112 -10.26 7.85 20.47
N SER A 113 -10.39 8.99 21.14
CA SER A 113 -9.27 9.90 21.38
C SER A 113 -8.30 9.42 22.46
N LYS A 114 -8.66 8.40 23.26
CA LYS A 114 -7.74 7.78 24.24
C LYS A 114 -6.72 6.84 23.58
N GLY A 115 -6.95 6.42 22.35
CA GLY A 115 -6.08 5.52 21.60
C GLY A 115 -6.36 4.03 21.86
N LEU A 116 -5.34 3.21 21.71
CA LEU A 116 -5.42 1.75 21.89
C LEU A 116 -5.28 1.33 23.36
N PRO A 117 -5.88 0.19 23.76
CA PRO A 117 -5.53 -0.47 25.02
C PRO A 117 -4.10 -1.02 24.98
N ASP A 118 -3.65 -1.58 26.11
CA ASP A 118 -2.34 -2.21 26.22
C ASP A 118 -2.09 -3.24 25.10
N LYS A 119 -0.86 -3.25 24.59
CA LYS A 119 -0.45 -4.08 23.45
C LYS A 119 -0.73 -5.57 23.66
N SER A 120 -0.63 -6.06 24.90
CA SER A 120 -0.93 -7.47 25.23
C SER A 120 -2.38 -7.89 24.94
N VAL A 121 -3.32 -6.95 24.84
CA VAL A 121 -4.73 -7.24 24.59
C VAL A 121 -5.00 -7.57 23.12
N TRP A 122 -4.28 -6.92 22.20
CA TRP A 122 -4.59 -6.95 20.77
C TRP A 122 -3.47 -7.50 19.90
N CYS A 123 -2.22 -7.47 20.36
CA CYS A 123 -1.05 -7.99 19.65
C CYS A 123 -0.96 -9.52 19.85
N THR A 124 -1.95 -10.25 19.33
CA THR A 124 -2.06 -11.71 19.44
C THR A 124 -2.11 -12.35 18.06
N GLU A 125 -1.66 -13.61 17.98
CA GLU A 125 -1.68 -14.38 16.72
C GLU A 125 -3.10 -14.55 16.17
N GLU A 126 -4.11 -14.62 17.05
CA GLU A 126 -5.52 -14.71 16.64
C GLU A 126 -5.98 -13.50 15.81
N ASN A 127 -5.39 -12.32 16.05
CA ASN A 127 -5.74 -11.10 15.34
C ASN A 127 -4.96 -10.94 14.02
N LEU A 128 -4.09 -11.89 13.65
CA LEU A 128 -3.51 -11.91 12.30
C LEU A 128 -4.52 -12.33 11.23
N VAL A 129 -5.58 -13.02 11.63
CA VAL A 129 -6.62 -13.49 10.71
C VAL A 129 -7.71 -12.42 10.59
N PRO A 130 -7.98 -11.90 9.37
CA PRO A 130 -9.07 -10.98 9.13
C PRO A 130 -10.43 -11.59 9.48
N ILE A 131 -11.38 -10.76 9.93
CA ILE A 131 -12.76 -11.19 10.18
C ILE A 131 -13.66 -11.12 8.94
N PHE A 132 -13.24 -10.36 7.93
CA PHE A 132 -13.95 -10.19 6.66
C PHE A 132 -13.12 -10.78 5.54
N ASP A 133 -13.78 -11.48 4.61
CA ASP A 133 -13.13 -11.93 3.39
C ASP A 133 -12.78 -10.73 2.50
N ASN A 134 -11.66 -10.83 1.78
CA ASN A 134 -11.16 -9.79 0.87
C ASN A 134 -11.03 -8.40 1.53
N ASP A 135 -10.47 -8.36 2.73
CA ASP A 135 -10.30 -7.11 3.46
C ASP A 135 -9.10 -6.30 2.94
N HIS A 136 -9.37 -5.38 2.04
CA HIS A 136 -8.33 -4.57 1.38
C HIS A 136 -7.72 -3.47 2.26
N LEU A 137 -8.24 -3.20 3.48
CA LEU A 137 -7.77 -2.06 4.30
C LEU A 137 -6.29 -2.16 4.64
N THR A 138 -5.84 -3.34 5.08
CA THR A 138 -4.47 -3.53 5.55
C THR A 138 -3.49 -3.33 4.40
N TRP A 139 -3.79 -3.90 3.24
CA TRP A 139 -2.96 -3.72 2.04
C TRP A 139 -2.96 -2.27 1.56
N MET A 140 -4.12 -1.62 1.54
CA MET A 140 -4.27 -0.23 1.14
C MET A 140 -3.53 0.72 2.09
N LEU A 141 -3.54 0.42 3.40
CA LEU A 141 -2.77 1.16 4.39
C LEU A 141 -1.26 0.98 4.17
N GLU A 142 -0.80 -0.26 3.96
CA GLU A 142 0.63 -0.52 3.79
C GLU A 142 1.16 0.16 2.52
N SER A 143 0.45 0.02 1.41
CA SER A 143 0.79 0.70 0.15
C SER A 143 0.89 2.21 0.34
N TYR A 144 -0.04 2.80 1.09
CA TYR A 144 -0.03 4.24 1.40
C TYR A 144 1.14 4.65 2.32
N ILE A 145 1.56 3.80 3.24
CA ILE A 145 2.73 4.08 4.09
C ILE A 145 4.01 3.99 3.25
N ASP A 146 4.16 2.94 2.45
CA ASP A 146 5.31 2.74 1.56
C ASP A 146 5.47 3.91 0.57
N GLU A 147 4.38 4.33 -0.07
CA GLU A 147 4.39 5.49 -0.98
C GLU A 147 4.84 6.78 -0.28
N ARG A 148 4.44 6.99 0.98
CA ARG A 148 4.86 8.16 1.78
C ARG A 148 6.32 8.08 2.18
N GLU A 149 6.82 6.91 2.54
CA GLU A 149 8.23 6.70 2.84
C GLU A 149 9.10 6.96 1.61
N VAL A 150 8.72 6.42 0.44
CA VAL A 150 9.43 6.68 -0.82
C VAL A 150 9.40 8.16 -1.19
N SER A 151 8.24 8.82 -1.07
CA SER A 151 8.12 10.26 -1.36
C SER A 151 9.04 11.09 -0.46
N THR A 152 9.12 10.74 0.83
CA THR A 152 10.00 11.41 1.80
C THR A 152 11.47 11.17 1.47
N GLN A 153 11.85 9.93 1.11
CA GLN A 153 13.19 9.60 0.67
C GLN A 153 13.58 10.32 -0.63
N ILE A 154 12.64 10.48 -1.57
CA ILE A 154 12.87 11.25 -2.81
C ILE A 154 13.07 12.74 -2.51
N GLU A 155 12.31 13.32 -1.60
CA GLU A 155 12.50 14.72 -1.19
C GLU A 155 13.83 14.93 -0.44
N GLU A 156 14.18 14.03 0.49
CA GLU A 156 15.44 14.03 1.22
C GLU A 156 16.64 13.79 0.29
N THR A 157 16.52 12.87 -0.66
CA THR A 157 17.57 12.69 -1.68
C THR A 157 17.63 13.91 -2.59
N THR A 158 16.54 14.43 -3.14
CA THR A 158 16.56 15.61 -4.02
C THR A 158 17.22 16.83 -3.35
N THR A 159 17.02 17.02 -2.06
CA THR A 159 17.68 18.10 -1.29
C THR A 159 19.17 17.85 -1.06
N VAL A 160 19.60 16.61 -0.87
CA VAL A 160 21.03 16.21 -0.78
C VAL A 160 21.72 16.22 -2.15
N PHE A 161 20.98 15.95 -3.23
CA PHE A 161 21.51 15.76 -4.58
C PHE A 161 21.88 17.06 -5.31
N GLY A 162 21.47 18.24 -4.81
CA GLY A 162 21.91 19.53 -5.35
C GLY A 162 23.44 19.64 -5.44
N ASN A 163 24.15 19.06 -4.47
CA ASN A 163 25.62 19.02 -4.45
C ASN A 163 26.21 17.77 -5.14
N ILE A 164 25.49 16.64 -5.16
CA ILE A 164 25.97 15.40 -5.79
C ILE A 164 25.95 15.50 -7.31
N ARG A 165 24.92 16.09 -7.93
CA ARG A 165 24.88 16.24 -9.39
C ARG A 165 26.08 17.04 -9.89
N GLU A 166 26.38 18.15 -9.23
CA GLU A 166 27.51 19.01 -9.60
C GLU A 166 28.86 18.33 -9.35
N TYR A 167 28.98 17.54 -8.29
CA TYR A 167 30.16 16.71 -7.99
C TYR A 167 30.36 15.59 -9.03
N LEU A 168 29.30 14.85 -9.37
CA LEU A 168 29.35 13.75 -10.35
C LEU A 168 29.62 14.26 -11.76
N LEU A 169 29.05 15.41 -12.14
CA LEU A 169 29.38 16.07 -13.41
C LEU A 169 30.86 16.45 -13.47
N LYS A 170 31.42 17.07 -12.41
CA LYS A 170 32.86 17.37 -12.34
C LYS A 170 33.73 16.11 -12.40
N GLN A 171 33.32 15.02 -11.76
CA GLN A 171 34.04 13.74 -11.84
C GLN A 171 33.94 13.11 -13.24
N SER A 172 32.79 13.21 -13.89
CA SER A 172 32.57 12.74 -15.26
C SER A 172 33.41 13.53 -16.27
N GLU A 173 33.51 14.85 -16.12
CA GLU A 173 34.38 15.70 -16.93
C GLU A 173 35.86 15.33 -16.78
N VAL A 174 36.32 15.04 -15.55
CA VAL A 174 37.69 14.61 -15.28
C VAL A 174 37.99 13.22 -15.87
N ASN A 175 37.01 12.32 -15.86
CA ASN A 175 37.15 10.96 -16.36
C ASN A 175 36.84 10.83 -17.87
N SER A 176 36.38 11.91 -18.51
CA SER A 176 36.12 11.93 -19.95
C SER A 176 37.44 11.96 -20.72
N VAL A 177 37.57 11.04 -21.67
CA VAL A 177 38.75 10.95 -22.54
C VAL A 177 38.43 11.65 -23.85
N GLU A 178 39.25 12.62 -24.24
CA GLU A 178 39.05 13.40 -25.46
C GLU A 178 38.99 12.48 -26.70
N GLY A 179 37.90 12.56 -27.46
CA GLY A 179 37.64 11.74 -28.63
C GLY A 179 36.89 10.41 -28.36
N VAL A 180 36.59 10.08 -27.11
CA VAL A 180 35.76 8.91 -26.74
C VAL A 180 34.34 9.39 -26.42
N ILE A 181 33.40 9.00 -27.26
CA ILE A 181 31.97 9.29 -27.11
C ILE A 181 31.28 7.98 -26.70
N ALA A 182 30.39 8.01 -25.71
CA ALA A 182 29.59 6.85 -25.34
C ALA A 182 28.70 6.44 -26.52
N GLU A 183 28.49 5.14 -26.71
CA GLU A 183 27.52 4.55 -27.64
C GLU A 183 26.06 4.76 -27.16
N ASP A 184 25.78 5.87 -26.47
CA ASP A 184 24.38 6.23 -26.21
C ASP A 184 23.71 6.45 -27.56
N LEU A 185 22.51 5.87 -27.72
CA LEU A 185 21.68 6.10 -28.90
C LEU A 185 21.66 7.62 -29.12
N PRO A 186 22.12 8.12 -30.28
CA PRO A 186 22.23 9.55 -30.45
C PRO A 186 20.85 10.15 -30.20
N GLU A 187 20.75 11.08 -29.25
CA GLU A 187 19.69 12.06 -29.27
C GLU A 187 19.87 12.77 -30.60
N LEU A 188 19.13 12.29 -31.61
CA LEU A 188 19.09 12.90 -32.93
C LEU A 188 18.57 14.30 -32.67
N HIS A 189 19.50 15.26 -32.68
CA HIS A 189 19.22 16.66 -32.40
C HIS A 189 18.21 17.25 -33.39
N ASP A 190 17.92 16.49 -34.46
CA ASP A 190 16.86 16.69 -35.41
C ASP A 190 15.98 15.42 -35.41
N GLY A 191 14.82 15.50 -34.77
CA GLY A 191 13.81 14.43 -34.87
C GLY A 191 13.45 14.17 -36.33
N ALA A 192 12.99 12.96 -36.68
CA ALA A 192 12.68 12.57 -38.07
C ALA A 192 11.71 13.52 -38.82
N LEU A 193 11.01 14.41 -38.11
CA LEU A 193 10.16 15.47 -38.65
C LEU A 193 10.93 16.70 -39.16
N ALA A 194 12.19 16.89 -38.77
CA ALA A 194 13.04 17.98 -39.22
C ALA A 194 13.67 17.71 -40.60
N ASP A 195 13.81 16.43 -40.98
CA ASP A 195 14.23 16.04 -42.33
C ASP A 195 13.01 15.79 -43.22
N PHE A 196 12.68 16.79 -44.03
CA PHE A 196 11.54 16.76 -44.95
C PHE A 196 11.62 15.63 -45.98
N ASN A 197 12.83 15.25 -46.42
CA ASN A 197 12.99 14.18 -47.39
C ASN A 197 12.75 12.80 -46.75
N LEU A 198 13.21 12.63 -45.51
CA LEU A 198 12.94 11.41 -44.74
C LEU A 198 11.45 11.26 -44.43
N TYR A 199 10.79 12.34 -44.01
CA TYR A 199 9.34 12.35 -43.75
C TYR A 199 8.50 11.98 -44.99
N GLU A 200 8.82 12.54 -46.17
CA GLU A 200 8.16 12.19 -47.43
C GLU A 200 8.39 10.71 -47.82
N SER A 201 9.56 10.14 -47.51
CA SER A 201 9.86 8.74 -47.81
C SER A 201 9.13 7.72 -46.91
N LEU A 202 8.68 8.16 -45.73
CA LEU A 202 7.98 7.35 -44.74
C LEU A 202 6.45 7.42 -44.88
N LYS A 203 5.95 8.19 -45.85
CA LYS A 203 4.53 8.29 -46.22
C LYS A 203 4.15 7.25 -47.26
#